data_AF-A0A6J5W921-F1
#
_entry.id   AF-A0A6J5W921-F1
#
_cell.length_a   1.000
_cell.length_b   1.000
_cell.length_c   1.000
_cell.angle_alpha   90.00
_cell.angle_beta   90.00
_cell.angle_gamma   90.00
#
_symmetry.space_group_name_H-M   'P 1'
#
loop_
_entity.id
_entity.type
_entity.pdbx_description
1 polymer ?
#
loop_
_entity_poly.entity_id
_entity_poly.type
_entity_poly.pdbx_seq_one_letter_code
_entity_poly.pdbx_strand_id
1 'polypeptide(L)'
;MEVMSPGTKNLQTYMINRLLVYMCREFRAAEKRHFLPCIRADELPSQFPYLSEAFLRKKLKEHANLQALSFCSRGSNGQWMWVKKRNFRIFSEDELRNMVKPEEVCAYESMQAGLYRLKHLGITETHPSAISSAMSRLPDDAITLAAASHIERELQITPWNLSSNFVACTQGKENIERLEISGVGDPSGGA
;
A
#
# COMPACT_ATOMS: atom_id res chain seq x y z
N MET A 1 -5.17 -16.46 -2.21
CA MET A 1 -4.13 -15.40 -2.22
C MET A 1 -4.30 -14.59 -0.97
N GLU A 2 -3.23 -14.37 -0.21
CA GLU A 2 -3.28 -13.54 0.99
C GLU A 2 -3.35 -12.05 0.60
N VAL A 3 -4.24 -11.29 1.24
CA VAL A 3 -4.33 -9.84 1.06
C VAL A 3 -3.19 -9.18 1.84
N MET A 4 -2.56 -8.15 1.26
CA MET A 4 -1.50 -7.41 1.95
C MET A 4 -2.02 -6.74 3.22
N SER A 5 -1.22 -6.77 4.28
CA SER A 5 -1.56 -6.07 5.53
C SER A 5 -0.85 -4.71 5.61
N PRO A 6 -1.52 -3.66 6.15
CA PRO A 6 -0.90 -2.36 6.38
C PRO A 6 0.37 -2.45 7.22
N GLY A 7 1.37 -1.62 6.91
CA GLY A 7 2.62 -1.54 7.69
C GLY A 7 3.58 -2.73 7.54
N THR A 8 3.28 -3.71 6.68
CA THR A 8 4.14 -4.87 6.45
C THR A 8 5.29 -4.57 5.49
N LYS A 9 6.39 -5.35 5.62
CA LYS A 9 7.50 -5.32 4.64
C LYS A 9 7.04 -5.74 3.24
N ASN A 10 6.07 -6.65 3.13
CA ASN A 10 5.50 -7.06 1.85
C ASN A 10 4.89 -5.85 1.11
N LEU A 11 4.02 -5.10 1.78
CA LEU A 11 3.46 -3.86 1.24
C LEU A 11 4.55 -2.87 0.83
N GLN A 12 5.57 -2.68 1.66
CA GLN A 12 6.67 -1.77 1.34
C GLN A 12 7.41 -2.19 0.06
N THR A 13 7.73 -3.49 -0.09
CA THR A 13 8.37 -4.05 -1.28
C THR A 13 7.51 -3.85 -2.53
N TYR A 14 6.21 -4.18 -2.45
CA TYR A 14 5.27 -3.96 -3.54
C TYR A 14 5.24 -2.48 -3.98
N MET A 15 5.19 -1.55 -3.02
CA MET A 15 5.16 -0.11 -3.33
C MET A 15 6.45 0.38 -4.01
N ILE A 16 7.61 -0.17 -3.63
CA ILE A 16 8.89 0.11 -4.29
C ILE A 16 8.89 -0.43 -5.72
N ASN A 17 8.47 -1.68 -5.91
CA ASN A 17 8.40 -2.30 -7.23
C ASN A 17 7.43 -1.54 -8.14
N ARG A 18 6.26 -1.15 -7.63
CA ARG A 18 5.28 -0.33 -8.34
C ARG A 18 5.85 1.04 -8.73
N LEU A 19 6.64 1.68 -7.86
CA LEU A 19 7.33 2.93 -8.16
C LEU A 19 8.33 2.76 -9.31
N LEU A 20 9.13 1.69 -9.29
CA LEU A 20 10.12 1.40 -10.34
C LEU A 20 9.43 1.10 -11.68
N VAL A 21 8.34 0.32 -11.66
CA VAL A 21 7.54 0.02 -12.85
C VAL A 21 6.94 1.30 -13.44
N TYR A 22 6.29 2.13 -12.62
CA TYR A 22 5.75 3.42 -13.05
C TYR A 22 6.85 4.29 -13.68
N MET A 23 7.98 4.48 -12.98
CA MET A 23 9.07 5.30 -13.46
C MET A 23 9.64 4.83 -14.79
N CYS A 24 9.90 3.52 -14.92
CA CYS A 24 10.45 2.95 -16.14
C CYS A 24 9.48 3.05 -17.33
N ARG A 25 8.18 2.91 -17.09
CA ARG A 25 7.14 3.07 -18.12
C ARG A 25 7.03 4.51 -18.60
N GLU A 26 7.06 5.47 -17.69
CA GLU A 26 7.07 6.90 -18.03
C GLU A 26 8.32 7.27 -18.84
N PHE A 27 9.50 6.82 -18.41
CA PHE A 27 10.73 7.07 -19.15
C PHE A 27 10.72 6.44 -20.54
N ARG A 28 10.27 5.19 -20.66
CA ARG A 28 10.14 4.50 -21.96
C ARG A 28 9.15 5.21 -22.88
N ALA A 29 8.02 5.67 -22.34
CA ALA A 29 7.01 6.40 -23.10
C ALA A 29 7.55 7.74 -23.63
N ALA A 30 8.32 8.46 -22.80
CA ALA A 30 9.00 9.69 -23.21
C ALA A 30 10.07 9.44 -24.28
N GLU A 31 10.94 8.43 -24.12
CA GLU A 31 11.95 8.06 -25.13
C GLU A 31 11.32 7.71 -26.47
N LYS A 32 10.22 6.94 -26.47
CA LYS A 32 9.49 6.57 -27.69
C LYS A 32 8.90 7.79 -28.42
N ARG A 33 8.59 8.86 -27.70
CA ARG A 33 8.07 10.12 -28.25
C ARG A 33 9.17 11.15 -28.52
N HIS A 34 10.44 10.77 -28.39
CA HIS A 34 11.60 11.65 -28.52
C HIS A 34 11.59 12.85 -27.55
N PHE A 35 10.97 12.69 -26.38
CA PHE A 35 11.01 13.67 -25.29
C PHE A 35 12.07 13.32 -24.24
N LEU A 36 12.44 14.31 -23.42
CA LEU A 36 13.30 14.09 -22.26
C LEU A 36 12.60 13.15 -21.26
N PRO A 37 13.19 11.99 -20.91
CA PRO A 37 12.59 11.06 -19.96
C PRO A 37 12.61 11.64 -18.54
N CYS A 38 11.46 12.11 -18.09
CA CYS A 38 11.31 12.76 -16.80
C CYS A 38 9.94 12.55 -16.16
N ILE A 39 9.88 12.70 -14.83
CA ILE A 39 8.65 12.58 -14.03
C ILE A 39 8.56 13.77 -13.09
N ARG A 40 7.34 14.28 -12.90
CA ARG A 40 7.06 15.36 -11.95
C ARG A 40 7.29 14.93 -10.51
N ALA A 41 8.09 15.69 -9.76
CA ALA A 41 8.41 15.35 -8.37
C ALA A 41 7.22 15.57 -7.41
N ASP A 42 6.35 16.52 -7.72
CA ASP A 42 5.20 16.92 -6.90
C ASP A 42 4.02 15.93 -6.96
N GLU A 43 3.91 15.14 -8.03
CA GLU A 43 2.83 14.16 -8.19
C GLU A 43 3.11 12.80 -7.54
N LEU A 44 4.36 12.54 -7.15
CA LEU A 44 4.77 11.24 -6.63
C LEU A 44 4.27 10.94 -5.21
N PRO A 45 4.33 11.89 -4.25
CA PRO A 45 3.88 11.60 -2.88
C PRO A 45 2.41 11.15 -2.80
N SER A 46 1.52 11.71 -3.63
CA SER A 46 0.11 11.33 -3.65
C SER A 46 -0.14 9.94 -4.24
N GLN A 47 0.70 9.49 -5.17
CA GLN A 47 0.57 8.17 -5.81
C GLN A 47 1.18 7.03 -4.99
N PHE A 48 2.05 7.34 -4.03
CA PHE A 48 2.78 6.37 -3.21
C PHE A 48 2.69 6.70 -1.71
N PRO A 49 1.49 6.77 -1.12
CA PRO A 49 1.27 7.29 0.24
C PRO A 49 1.90 6.43 1.35
N TYR A 50 2.25 5.18 1.07
CA TYR A 50 2.90 4.25 2.01
C TYR A 50 4.43 4.38 2.02
N LEU A 51 5.01 5.20 1.15
CA LEU A 51 6.44 5.49 1.15
C LEU A 51 6.63 6.91 1.68
N SER A 52 7.48 7.09 2.69
CA SER A 52 7.84 8.43 3.13
C SER A 52 8.54 9.18 1.98
N GLU A 53 8.33 10.50 1.90
CA GLU A 53 8.92 11.30 0.82
C GLU A 53 10.44 11.16 0.79
N ALA A 54 11.10 11.14 1.95
CA ALA A 54 12.53 10.92 2.04
C ALA A 54 12.96 9.57 1.44
N PHE A 55 12.20 8.50 1.70
CA PHE A 55 12.48 7.17 1.17
C PHE A 55 12.22 7.09 -0.34
N LEU A 56 11.12 7.68 -0.82
CA LEU A 56 10.79 7.78 -2.24
C LEU A 56 11.89 8.54 -3.00
N ARG A 57 12.33 9.69 -2.49
CA ARG A 57 13.44 10.46 -3.07
C ARG A 57 14.75 9.66 -3.07
N LYS A 58 15.04 8.91 -1.99
CA LYS A 58 16.22 8.04 -1.92
C LYS A 58 16.19 6.99 -3.03
N LYS A 59 15.04 6.34 -3.24
CA LYS A 59 14.87 5.33 -4.29
C LYS A 59 14.96 5.88 -5.70
N LEU A 60 14.35 7.03 -5.97
CA LEU A 60 14.45 7.66 -7.29
C LEU A 60 15.88 8.12 -7.62
N LYS A 61 16.64 8.60 -6.63
CA LYS A 61 18.05 8.98 -6.80
C LYS A 61 18.94 7.83 -7.26
N GLU A 62 18.52 6.57 -7.12
CA GLU A 62 19.28 5.42 -7.64
C GLU A 62 19.31 5.49 -9.19
N HIS A 63 18.21 5.91 -9.83
CA HIS A 63 17.99 5.80 -11.29
C HIS A 63 17.77 7.13 -12.02
N ALA A 64 17.47 8.20 -11.29
CA ALA A 64 17.14 9.53 -11.82
C ALA A 64 17.88 10.64 -11.05
N ASN A 65 18.03 11.80 -11.68
CA ASN A 65 18.55 13.02 -11.10
C ASN A 65 17.42 14.03 -10.92
N LEU A 66 17.34 14.65 -9.74
CA LEU A 66 16.39 15.73 -9.50
C LEU A 66 16.91 17.02 -10.13
N GLN A 67 16.15 17.63 -11.04
CA GLN A 67 16.52 18.83 -11.77
C GLN A 67 15.35 19.81 -11.82
N ALA A 68 15.62 21.11 -11.67
CA ALA A 68 14.63 22.14 -11.95
C ALA A 68 14.65 22.41 -13.47
N LEU A 69 13.54 22.11 -14.16
CA LEU A 69 13.41 22.33 -15.59
C LEU A 69 12.46 23.49 -15.88
N SER A 70 12.94 24.48 -16.63
CA SER A 70 12.17 25.66 -17.05
C SER A 70 11.30 25.43 -18.30
N PHE A 71 11.63 24.41 -19.12
CA PHE A 71 10.92 24.13 -20.37
C PHE A 71 9.64 23.28 -20.21
N CYS A 72 9.43 22.67 -19.05
CA CYS A 72 8.18 21.95 -18.73
C CYS A 72 7.16 22.95 -18.13
N SER A 73 6.86 24.04 -18.83
CA SER A 73 6.11 25.15 -18.23
C SER A 73 4.60 25.05 -18.47
N ARG A 74 3.87 24.75 -17.39
CA ARG A 74 2.75 25.60 -16.95
C ARG A 74 3.20 26.30 -15.66
N GLY A 75 3.97 27.39 -15.79
CA GLY A 75 4.35 28.24 -14.65
C GLY A 75 5.76 28.85 -14.75
N SER A 76 5.90 30.08 -14.25
CA SER A 76 7.13 30.90 -14.25
C SER A 76 8.16 30.53 -13.17
N ASN A 77 7.89 29.50 -12.35
CA ASN A 77 8.86 28.90 -11.43
C ASN A 77 9.20 27.51 -11.97
N GLY A 78 10.49 27.23 -12.20
CA GLY A 78 10.93 25.94 -12.73
C GLY A 78 10.38 24.77 -11.91
N GLN A 79 9.85 23.75 -12.58
CA GLN A 79 9.29 22.59 -11.92
C GLN A 79 10.39 21.57 -11.59
N TRP A 80 10.32 20.98 -10.40
CA TRP A 80 11.23 19.91 -10.00
C TRP A 80 10.84 18.59 -10.68
N MET A 81 11.76 18.07 -11.49
CA MET A 81 11.57 16.87 -12.30
C MET A 81 12.65 15.84 -11.97
N TRP A 82 12.24 14.57 -11.88
CA TRP A 82 13.14 13.42 -11.86
C TRP A 82 13.50 13.06 -13.29
N VAL A 83 14.70 13.42 -13.72
CA VAL A 83 15.21 13.15 -15.06
C VAL A 83 16.03 11.86 -15.05
N LYS A 84 15.76 10.96 -15.99
CA LYS A 84 16.50 9.70 -16.14
C LYS A 84 18.01 9.93 -16.19
N LYS A 85 18.80 9.14 -15.45
CA LYS A 85 20.27 9.15 -15.57
C LYS A 85 20.72 8.58 -16.91
N ARG A 86 21.76 9.17 -17.50
CA ARG A 86 22.31 8.74 -18.80
C ARG A 86 22.79 7.29 -18.80
N ASN A 87 23.37 6.83 -17.68
CA ASN A 87 23.89 5.47 -17.52
C ASN A 87 22.84 4.45 -17.02
N PHE A 88 21.60 4.88 -16.78
CA PHE A 88 20.55 3.96 -16.36
C PHE A 88 19.90 3.30 -17.58
N ARG A 89 20.02 1.96 -17.67
CA ARG A 89 19.24 1.16 -18.62
C ARG A 89 17.84 0.95 -18.07
N ILE A 90 16.82 1.31 -18.83
CA ILE A 90 15.43 0.99 -18.48
C ILE A 90 15.27 -0.54 -18.51
N PHE A 91 14.76 -1.13 -17.43
CA PHE A 91 14.48 -2.57 -17.34
C PHE A 91 13.55 -3.04 -18.45
N SER A 92 13.74 -4.25 -18.99
CA SER A 92 12.92 -4.83 -20.06
C SER A 92 11.46 -4.98 -19.63
N GLU A 93 10.54 -5.17 -20.59
CA GLU A 93 9.13 -5.42 -20.26
C GLU A 93 8.95 -6.67 -19.38
N ASP A 94 9.73 -7.73 -19.61
CA ASP A 94 9.66 -8.96 -18.81
C ASP A 94 10.17 -8.72 -17.38
N GLU A 95 11.27 -7.97 -17.22
CA GLU A 95 11.77 -7.56 -15.89
C GLU A 95 10.70 -6.77 -15.13
N LEU A 96 10.03 -5.81 -15.80
CA LEU A 96 8.99 -4.99 -15.18
C LEU A 96 7.74 -5.80 -14.82
N ARG A 97 7.31 -6.74 -15.67
CA ARG A 97 6.15 -7.61 -15.39
C ARG A 97 6.41 -8.57 -14.24
N ASN A 98 7.66 -8.98 -14.03
CA ASN A 98 8.04 -9.82 -12.90
C ASN A 98 8.12 -9.04 -11.57
N MET A 99 8.30 -7.71 -11.61
CA MET A 99 8.35 -6.87 -10.41
C MET A 99 6.97 -6.66 -9.76
N VAL A 100 5.91 -6.57 -10.58
CA VAL A 100 4.54 -6.35 -10.12
C VAL A 100 3.60 -7.24 -10.90
N LYS A 101 3.05 -8.24 -10.23
CA LYS A 101 2.07 -9.17 -10.80
C LYS A 101 0.64 -8.65 -10.63
N PRO A 102 -0.29 -8.99 -11.53
CA PRO A 102 -1.71 -8.61 -11.39
C PRO A 102 -2.31 -9.03 -10.04
N GLU A 103 -1.93 -10.20 -9.53
CA GLU A 103 -2.36 -10.73 -8.24
C GLU A 103 -1.96 -9.79 -7.08
N GLU A 104 -0.74 -9.24 -7.13
CA GLU A 104 -0.26 -8.30 -6.11
C GLU A 104 -1.04 -6.98 -6.14
N VAL A 105 -1.47 -6.55 -7.33
CA VAL A 105 -2.36 -5.40 -7.50
C VAL A 105 -3.71 -5.66 -6.83
N CYS A 106 -4.33 -6.82 -7.10
CA CYS A 106 -5.58 -7.21 -6.47
C CYS A 106 -5.47 -7.29 -4.94
N ALA A 107 -4.36 -7.82 -4.41
CA ALA A 107 -4.10 -7.84 -2.96
C ALA A 107 -4.05 -6.42 -2.40
N TYR A 108 -3.27 -5.55 -3.03
CA TYR A 108 -3.12 -4.18 -2.59
C TYR A 108 -4.44 -3.41 -2.62
N GLU A 109 -5.22 -3.53 -3.71
CA GLU A 109 -6.51 -2.84 -3.84
C GLU A 109 -7.56 -3.38 -2.86
N SER A 110 -7.55 -4.68 -2.58
CA SER A 110 -8.40 -5.27 -1.53
C SER A 110 -8.05 -4.69 -0.14
N MET A 111 -6.75 -4.51 0.15
CA MET A 111 -6.30 -3.81 1.37
C MET A 111 -6.76 -2.35 1.39
N GLN A 112 -6.65 -1.62 0.27
CA GLN A 112 -7.13 -0.24 0.17
C GLN A 112 -8.64 -0.13 0.45
N ALA A 113 -9.44 -1.04 -0.11
CA ALA A 113 -10.88 -1.08 0.13
C ALA A 113 -11.21 -1.31 1.61
N GLY A 114 -10.49 -2.22 2.27
CA GLY A 114 -10.62 -2.43 3.72
C GLY A 114 -10.27 -1.19 4.54
N LEU A 115 -9.15 -0.53 4.23
CA LEU A 115 -8.76 0.72 4.89
C LEU A 115 -9.76 1.86 4.66
N TYR A 116 -10.30 1.97 3.45
CA TYR A 116 -11.33 2.94 3.13
C TYR A 116 -12.57 2.70 3.98
N ARG A 117 -13.05 1.46 4.10
CA ARG A 117 -14.18 1.08 4.95
C ARG A 117 -13.94 1.46 6.41
N LEU A 118 -12.79 1.08 6.98
CA LEU A 118 -12.43 1.42 8.36
C LEU A 118 -12.44 2.95 8.60
N LYS A 119 -11.88 3.72 7.66
CA LYS A 119 -11.89 5.18 7.73
C LYS A 119 -13.30 5.77 7.74
N HIS A 120 -14.25 5.19 7.00
CA HIS A 120 -15.66 5.64 6.99
C HIS A 120 -16.37 5.33 8.31
N LEU A 121 -15.92 4.32 9.04
CA LEU A 121 -16.38 3.99 10.39
C LEU A 121 -15.67 4.81 11.48
N GLY A 122 -14.76 5.72 11.10
CA GLY A 122 -13.94 6.49 12.04
C GLY A 122 -12.79 5.72 12.66
N ILE A 123 -12.48 4.52 12.15
CA ILE A 123 -11.39 3.65 12.63
C ILE A 123 -10.12 3.96 11.83
N THR A 124 -9.15 4.63 12.46
CA THR A 124 -7.88 5.01 11.82
C THR A 124 -6.70 4.13 12.23
N GLU A 125 -6.75 3.54 13.42
CA GLU A 125 -5.70 2.65 13.93
C GLU A 125 -5.99 1.20 13.55
N THR A 126 -5.09 0.60 12.79
CA THR A 126 -5.23 -0.78 12.31
C THR A 126 -4.14 -1.72 12.84
N HIS A 127 -3.18 -1.19 13.60
CA HIS A 127 -2.06 -1.98 14.11
C HIS A 127 -2.47 -2.72 15.39
N PRO A 128 -2.41 -4.07 15.45
CA PRO A 128 -2.93 -4.84 16.58
C PRO A 128 -2.41 -4.38 17.94
N SER A 129 -1.12 -4.06 18.05
CA SER A 129 -0.55 -3.59 19.32
C SER A 129 -1.04 -2.19 19.74
N ALA A 130 -1.32 -1.30 18.78
CA ALA A 130 -1.85 0.02 19.05
C ALA A 130 -3.30 -0.09 19.54
N ILE A 131 -4.07 -1.00 18.93
CA ILE A 131 -5.45 -1.31 19.31
C ILE A 131 -5.49 -1.89 20.71
N SER A 132 -4.76 -2.98 21.01
CA SER A 132 -4.77 -3.58 22.36
C SER A 132 -4.34 -2.59 23.44
N SER A 133 -3.38 -1.71 23.16
CA SER A 133 -2.95 -0.67 24.08
C SER A 133 -3.96 0.48 24.24
N ALA A 134 -4.70 0.83 23.19
CA ALA A 134 -5.79 1.81 23.29
C ALA A 134 -6.94 1.25 24.11
N MET A 135 -7.33 0.00 23.83
CA MET A 135 -8.45 -0.70 24.46
C MET A 135 -8.23 -0.90 25.97
N SER A 136 -7.00 -1.20 26.40
CA SER A 136 -6.68 -1.38 27.83
C SER A 136 -6.75 -0.10 28.67
N ARG A 137 -6.84 1.07 28.04
CA ARG A 137 -6.93 2.38 28.69
C ARG A 137 -8.36 2.94 28.71
N LEU A 138 -9.31 2.23 28.12
CA LEU A 138 -10.70 2.67 28.06
C LEU A 138 -11.39 2.48 29.42
N PRO A 139 -12.22 3.45 29.87
CA PRO A 139 -13.05 3.28 31.05
C PRO A 139 -14.06 2.14 30.87
N ASP A 140 -14.38 1.47 31.98
CA ASP A 140 -15.31 0.33 32.02
C ASP A 140 -16.77 0.79 32.14
N ASP A 141 -17.20 1.61 31.18
CA ASP A 141 -18.61 2.00 31.03
C ASP A 141 -19.21 1.37 29.76
N ALA A 142 -20.53 1.15 29.78
CA ALA A 142 -21.22 0.37 28.76
C ALA A 142 -21.12 0.97 27.34
N ILE A 143 -21.04 2.30 27.21
CA ILE A 143 -20.97 2.98 25.91
C ILE A 143 -19.57 2.80 25.33
N THR A 144 -18.55 3.03 26.17
CA THR A 144 -17.16 2.87 25.79
C THR A 144 -16.85 1.42 25.41
N LEU A 145 -17.35 0.44 26.17
CA LEU A 145 -17.14 -0.99 25.88
C LEU A 145 -17.87 -1.43 24.61
N ALA A 146 -19.07 -0.90 24.33
CA ALA A 146 -19.78 -1.16 23.09
C ALA A 146 -19.01 -0.61 21.86
N ALA A 147 -18.47 0.61 21.96
CA ALA A 147 -17.65 1.20 20.91
C ALA A 147 -16.34 0.40 20.69
N ALA A 148 -15.68 0.01 21.77
CA ALA A 148 -14.50 -0.84 21.76
C ALA A 148 -14.76 -2.18 21.04
N SER A 149 -15.84 -2.87 21.42
CA SER A 149 -16.25 -4.13 20.80
C SER A 149 -16.59 -3.98 19.31
N HIS A 150 -17.22 -2.87 18.92
CA HIS A 150 -17.48 -2.57 17.51
C HIS A 150 -16.18 -2.41 16.71
N ILE A 151 -15.20 -1.67 17.25
CA ILE A 151 -13.89 -1.48 16.60
C ILE A 151 -13.16 -2.81 16.43
N GLU A 152 -13.09 -3.61 17.49
CA GLU A 152 -12.45 -4.93 17.45
C GLU A 152 -13.05 -5.83 16.37
N ARG A 153 -14.39 -5.90 16.31
CA ARG A 153 -15.12 -6.65 15.29
C ARG A 153 -14.76 -6.22 13.88
N GLU A 154 -14.79 -4.91 13.63
CA GLU A 154 -14.49 -4.33 12.31
C GLU A 154 -13.07 -4.62 11.86
N LEU A 155 -12.12 -4.69 12.80
CA LEU A 155 -10.74 -5.04 12.53
C LEU A 155 -10.57 -6.54 12.23
N GLN A 156 -11.26 -7.43 12.95
CA GLN A 156 -11.22 -8.88 12.73
C GLN A 156 -11.68 -9.26 11.31
N ILE A 157 -12.67 -8.56 10.78
CA ILE A 157 -13.24 -8.82 9.44
C ILE A 157 -12.53 -8.10 8.30
N THR A 158 -11.37 -7.51 8.56
CA THR A 158 -10.58 -6.89 7.49
C THR A 158 -10.08 -7.93 6.49
N PRO A 159 -9.95 -7.57 5.20
CA PRO A 159 -9.52 -8.51 4.16
C PRO A 159 -8.18 -9.20 4.45
N TRP A 160 -7.23 -8.46 5.06
CA TRP A 160 -5.93 -9.00 5.44
C TRP A 160 -5.99 -9.97 6.61
N ASN A 161 -6.84 -9.75 7.62
CA ASN A 161 -7.00 -10.69 8.72
C ASN A 161 -7.73 -11.96 8.27
N LEU A 162 -8.84 -11.83 7.54
CA LEU A 162 -9.61 -12.98 7.06
C LEU A 162 -8.78 -13.87 6.13
N SER A 163 -8.08 -13.28 5.15
CA SER A 163 -7.27 -14.05 4.21
C SER A 163 -6.02 -14.66 4.87
N SER A 164 -5.36 -13.96 5.80
CA SER A 164 -4.19 -14.48 6.51
C SER A 164 -4.58 -15.68 7.39
N ASN A 165 -5.66 -15.55 8.17
CA ASN A 165 -6.19 -16.64 9.01
C ASN A 165 -6.59 -17.85 8.17
N PHE A 166 -7.28 -17.63 7.04
CA PHE A 166 -7.65 -18.71 6.12
C PHE A 166 -6.41 -19.43 5.57
N VAL A 167 -5.42 -18.68 5.09
CA VAL A 167 -4.18 -19.25 4.56
C VAL A 167 -3.43 -20.04 5.65
N ALA A 168 -3.31 -19.49 6.86
CA ALA A 168 -2.69 -20.17 7.99
C ALA A 168 -3.35 -21.52 8.30
N CYS A 169 -4.69 -21.55 8.34
CA CYS A 169 -5.46 -22.78 8.58
C CYS A 169 -5.26 -23.83 7.47
N THR A 170 -5.19 -23.40 6.20
CA THR A 170 -5.02 -24.33 5.07
C THR A 170 -3.60 -24.90 4.92
N GLN A 171 -2.59 -24.22 5.47
CA GLN A 171 -1.18 -24.63 5.35
C GLN A 171 -0.72 -25.57 6.47
N GLY A 172 -1.58 -25.93 7.42
CA GLY A 172 -1.33 -26.99 8.39
C GLY A 172 -0.12 -26.75 9.30
N LYS A 173 0.23 -25.49 9.61
CA LYS A 173 1.20 -25.21 10.67
C LYS A 173 0.71 -25.91 11.94
N GLU A 174 1.61 -26.57 12.67
CA GLU A 174 1.33 -27.46 13.81
C GLU A 174 0.58 -26.83 15.01
N ASN A 175 0.15 -25.57 14.90
CA ASN A 175 -0.81 -24.95 15.80
C ASN A 175 -2.22 -25.20 15.28
N ILE A 176 -3.09 -25.71 16.14
CA ILE A 176 -4.51 -25.96 15.91
C ILE A 176 -5.25 -24.61 15.80
N GLU A 177 -4.86 -23.75 14.85
CA GLU A 177 -5.59 -22.55 14.51
C GLU A 177 -6.84 -23.01 13.76
N ARG A 178 -7.99 -22.88 14.42
CA ARG A 178 -9.30 -23.21 13.86
C ARG A 178 -9.98 -21.91 13.45
N LEU A 179 -10.61 -21.92 12.29
CA LEU A 179 -11.49 -20.82 11.89
C LEU A 179 -12.76 -20.86 12.73
N GLU A 180 -13.20 -19.69 13.16
CA GLU A 180 -14.54 -19.51 13.70
C GLU A 180 -15.53 -19.58 12.52
N ILE A 181 -16.37 -20.62 12.50
CA ILE A 181 -17.32 -20.89 11.39
C ILE A 181 -18.65 -20.14 11.54
N SER A 182 -18.93 -19.63 12.73
CA SER A 182 -20.10 -18.82 13.06
C SER A 182 -19.61 -17.59 13.81
N GLY A 183 -20.15 -16.41 13.50
CA GLY A 183 -19.77 -15.20 14.20
C GLY A 183 -19.65 -14.01 13.28
N VAL A 184 -18.91 -13.01 13.73
CA VAL A 184 -18.84 -11.70 13.07
C VAL A 184 -18.23 -11.73 11.68
N GLY A 185 -17.48 -12.79 11.37
CA GLY A 185 -16.89 -13.02 10.06
C GLY A 185 -17.84 -13.60 9.02
N ASP A 186 -19.08 -13.95 9.37
CA ASP A 186 -20.08 -14.44 8.42
C ASP A 186 -20.57 -13.29 7.50
N PRO A 187 -20.23 -13.31 6.20
CA PRO A 187 -20.66 -12.25 5.28
C PRO A 187 -22.17 -12.27 4.99
N SER A 188 -22.90 -13.33 5.36
CA SER A 188 -24.36 -13.42 5.20
C SER A 188 -25.13 -12.66 6.28
N GLY A 189 -24.48 -12.30 7.38
CA GLY A 189 -25.11 -11.62 8.51
C GLY A 189 -25.95 -12.53 9.41
N GLY A 190 -25.81 -13.85 9.28
CA GLY A 190 -26.41 -14.82 10.19
C GLY A 190 -25.76 -14.75 11.57
N ALA A 191 -26.54 -14.36 12.58
CA ALA A 191 -26.24 -14.56 13.99
C ALA A 191 -26.86 -15.87 14.50
#